data_AF-A0A0N0D7C5-F1
#
_entry.id   AF-A0A0N0D7C5-F1
#
_cell.length_a   1.000
_cell.length_b   1.000
_cell.length_c   1.000
_cell.angle_alpha   90.00
_cell.angle_beta   90.00
_cell.angle_gamma   90.00
#
_symmetry.space_group_name_H-M   'P 1'
#
loop_
_entity.id
_entity.type
_entity.pdbx_description
1 polymer ?
#
loop_
_entity_poly.entity_id
_entity_poly.type
_entity_poly.pdbx_seq_one_letter_code
_entity_poly.pdbx_strand_id
1 'polypeptide(L)'
;MKENTLIFPARFNRDKNKWDFIYNSWENTNAKMLKLITLNTWFDDFYFEERFRAITEILRELKADVIALQEITDKSLGIILKEDWVKDNYYWNNTFGKSQFFCTNTICTVKKYFCIIECF
;
A
#
# COMPACT_ATOMS: atom_id res chain seq x y z
N MET A 1 -1.10 -12.07 -26.60
CA MET A 1 -2.05 -12.37 -25.50
C MET A 1 -1.65 -11.50 -24.33
N LYS A 2 -2.52 -10.61 -23.85
CA LYS A 2 -2.27 -9.84 -22.63
C LYS A 2 -2.58 -10.78 -21.46
N GLU A 3 -1.55 -11.19 -20.72
CA GLU A 3 -1.77 -11.84 -19.44
C GLU A 3 -2.53 -10.85 -18.55
N ASN A 4 -3.75 -11.24 -18.17
CA ASN A 4 -4.45 -10.59 -17.05
C ASN A 4 -3.66 -10.93 -15.79
N THR A 5 -2.67 -10.10 -15.46
CA THR A 5 -1.98 -10.19 -14.18
C THR A 5 -2.99 -9.84 -13.10
N LEU A 6 -3.64 -10.86 -12.53
CA LEU A 6 -4.51 -10.70 -11.39
C LEU A 6 -3.67 -10.20 -10.22
N ILE A 7 -3.86 -8.93 -9.86
CA ILE A 7 -3.08 -8.30 -8.80
C ILE A 7 -3.81 -8.52 -7.48
N PHE A 8 -3.38 -9.52 -6.70
CA PHE A 8 -4.02 -9.88 -5.44
C PHE A 8 -3.43 -9.09 -4.27
N PRO A 9 -4.26 -8.50 -3.39
CA PRO A 9 -3.76 -7.84 -2.20
C PRO A 9 -3.19 -8.87 -1.22
N ALA A 10 -2.16 -8.47 -0.48
CA ALA A 10 -1.56 -9.23 0.60
C ALA A 10 -1.90 -8.62 1.96
N ARG A 11 -2.08 -9.48 2.96
CA ARG A 11 -2.37 -9.12 4.35
C ARG A 11 -1.35 -9.77 5.28
N PHE A 12 -0.96 -9.04 6.31
CA PHE A 12 0.01 -9.57 7.26
C PHE A 12 -0.64 -10.62 8.15
N ASN A 13 -0.05 -11.80 8.18
CA ASN A 13 -0.38 -12.90 9.06
C ASN A 13 0.56 -12.85 10.27
N ARG A 14 0.03 -12.45 11.44
CA ARG A 14 0.79 -12.31 12.69
C ARG A 14 1.33 -13.67 13.17
N ASP A 15 0.55 -14.75 13.04
CA ASP A 15 0.96 -16.08 13.51
C ASP A 15 2.14 -16.64 12.73
N LYS A 16 2.15 -16.39 11.42
CA LYS A 16 3.22 -16.84 10.51
C LYS A 16 4.33 -15.80 10.31
N ASN A 17 4.17 -14.60 10.90
CA ASN A 17 5.04 -13.44 10.73
C ASN A 17 5.37 -13.14 9.24
N LYS A 18 4.36 -13.20 8.36
CA LYS A 18 4.55 -13.03 6.91
C LYS A 18 3.34 -12.42 6.22
N TRP A 19 3.54 -11.83 5.05
CA TRP A 19 2.44 -11.35 4.20
C TRP A 19 1.87 -12.50 3.35
N ASP A 20 0.57 -12.76 3.48
CA ASP A 20 -0.16 -13.78 2.73
C ASP A 20 -1.07 -13.12 1.69
N PHE A 21 -1.08 -13.60 0.45
CA PHE A 21 -2.00 -13.15 -0.59
C PHE A 21 -3.43 -13.61 -0.31
N ILE A 22 -4.40 -12.74 -0.54
CA ILE A 22 -5.82 -13.02 -0.31
C ILE A 22 -6.55 -13.01 -1.65
N TYR A 23 -7.18 -14.15 -1.95
CA TYR A 23 -7.88 -14.39 -3.21
C TYR A 23 -9.36 -13.95 -3.19
N ASN A 24 -9.95 -13.75 -2.00
CA ASN A 24 -11.36 -13.40 -1.80
C ASN A 24 -11.52 -12.28 -0.76
N SER A 25 -11.06 -11.05 -1.08
CA SER A 25 -11.14 -9.91 -0.15
C SER A 25 -12.41 -9.06 -0.30
N TRP A 26 -13.41 -9.56 -1.03
CA TRP A 26 -14.63 -8.83 -1.39
C TRP A 26 -15.65 -8.81 -0.24
N GLU A 27 -15.36 -8.06 0.82
CA GLU A 27 -16.34 -7.76 1.86
C GLU A 27 -17.12 -6.50 1.49
N ASN A 28 -18.43 -6.62 1.24
CA ASN A 28 -19.29 -5.46 1.05
C ASN A 28 -19.32 -4.63 2.34
N THR A 29 -18.93 -3.37 2.24
CA THR A 29 -18.82 -2.46 3.39
C THR A 29 -19.40 -1.12 3.00
N ASN A 30 -20.23 -0.59 3.88
CA ASN A 30 -21.02 0.61 3.65
C ASN A 30 -20.28 1.82 4.21
N ALA A 31 -19.25 2.27 3.51
CA ALA A 31 -18.55 3.51 3.86
C ALA A 31 -19.24 4.72 3.22
N LYS A 32 -19.57 5.72 4.03
CA LYS A 32 -20.17 6.98 3.56
C LYS A 32 -19.15 8.00 3.05
N MET A 33 -17.89 7.84 3.43
CA MET A 33 -16.78 8.73 3.08
C MET A 33 -15.47 7.93 3.06
N LEU A 34 -14.56 8.31 2.16
CA LEU A 34 -13.23 7.73 2.04
C LEU A 34 -12.17 8.84 2.09
N LYS A 35 -11.11 8.61 2.87
CA LYS A 35 -9.92 9.45 2.88
C LYS A 35 -8.82 8.79 2.05
N LEU A 36 -8.42 9.45 0.97
CA LEU A 36 -7.36 9.02 0.07
C LEU A 36 -6.14 9.95 0.23
N ILE A 37 -4.95 9.34 0.31
CA ILE A 37 -3.67 10.05 0.20
C ILE A 37 -2.94 9.54 -1.02
N THR A 38 -2.39 10.46 -1.80
CA THR A 38 -1.38 10.18 -2.82
C THR A 38 -0.13 11.00 -2.51
N LEU A 39 1.04 10.38 -2.53
CA LEU A 39 2.29 11.06 -2.21
C LEU A 39 3.48 10.45 -2.96
N ASN A 40 4.21 11.30 -3.68
CA ASN A 40 5.53 10.97 -4.19
C ASN A 40 6.54 11.13 -3.04
N THR A 41 7.26 10.05 -2.74
CA THR A 41 8.12 9.99 -1.54
C THR A 41 9.56 10.42 -1.77
N TRP A 42 9.92 10.70 -3.02
CA TRP A 42 11.26 11.09 -3.46
C TRP A 42 12.31 10.02 -3.12
N PHE A 43 12.75 9.25 -4.11
CA PHE A 43 13.60 8.05 -3.92
C PHE A 43 15.08 8.33 -3.60
N ASP A 44 15.53 9.59 -3.60
CA ASP A 44 16.94 9.96 -3.46
C ASP A 44 17.55 9.53 -2.10
N ASP A 45 18.82 9.13 -2.08
CA ASP A 45 19.49 8.64 -0.87
C ASP A 45 19.77 9.75 0.18
N PHE A 46 19.73 11.04 -0.20
CA PHE A 46 20.01 12.15 0.70
C PHE A 46 19.02 12.18 1.89
N TYR A 47 19.48 11.86 3.11
CA TYR A 47 18.64 11.69 4.32
C TYR A 47 17.42 10.78 4.11
N PHE A 48 17.59 9.72 3.32
CA PHE A 48 16.50 8.83 2.96
C PHE A 48 15.77 8.25 4.18
N GLU A 49 16.50 7.69 5.16
CA GLU A 49 15.87 7.03 6.30
C GLU A 49 15.09 8.01 7.18
N GLU A 50 15.66 9.17 7.50
CA GLU A 50 15.03 10.20 8.32
C GLU A 50 13.78 10.76 7.62
N ARG A 51 13.90 11.09 6.33
CA ARG A 51 12.77 11.57 5.53
C ARG A 51 11.66 10.53 5.46
N PHE A 52 12.00 9.29 5.13
CA PHE A 52 10.99 8.26 4.91
C PHE A 52 10.30 7.84 6.22
N ARG A 53 11.03 7.82 7.35
CA ARG A 53 10.41 7.64 8.68
C ARG A 53 9.47 8.80 9.04
N ALA A 54 9.86 10.04 8.77
CA ALA A 54 8.98 11.20 9.00
C ALA A 54 7.72 11.14 8.13
N ILE A 55 7.85 10.77 6.85
CA ILE A 55 6.70 10.53 5.96
C ILE A 55 5.79 9.44 6.54
N THR A 56 6.35 8.32 6.99
CA THR A 56 5.60 7.21 7.57
C THR A 56 4.81 7.63 8.80
N GLU A 57 5.39 8.48 9.63
CA GLU A 57 4.72 9.04 10.82
C GLU A 57 3.55 9.96 10.45
N ILE A 58 3.74 10.83 9.46
CA ILE A 58 2.65 11.68 8.94
C ILE A 58 1.50 10.82 8.40
N LEU A 59 1.81 9.76 7.63
CA LEU A 59 0.80 8.85 7.08
C LEU A 59 0.02 8.12 8.18
N ARG A 60 0.70 7.73 9.27
CA ARG A 60 0.11 7.11 10.46
C ARG A 60 -0.93 8.03 11.10
N GLU A 61 -0.60 9.30 11.29
CA GLU A 61 -1.46 10.30 11.92
C GLU A 61 -2.69 10.64 11.08
N LEU A 62 -2.52 10.74 9.76
CA LEU A 62 -3.62 11.10 8.84
C LEU A 62 -4.72 10.04 8.78
N LYS A 63 -4.41 8.78 9.13
CA LYS A 63 -5.36 7.65 9.20
C LYS A 63 -6.22 7.54 7.94
N ALA A 64 -5.58 7.57 6.77
CA ALA A 64 -6.29 7.40 5.50
C ALA A 64 -6.86 5.99 5.36
N ASP A 65 -7.91 5.88 4.54
CA ASP A 65 -8.48 4.59 4.14
C ASP A 65 -7.67 4.01 2.97
N VAL A 66 -7.12 4.86 2.11
CA VAL A 66 -6.26 4.43 1.01
C VAL A 66 -5.03 5.33 0.95
N ILE A 67 -3.86 4.72 0.85
CA ILE A 67 -2.58 5.40 0.67
C ILE A 67 -1.95 4.89 -0.62
N ALA A 68 -1.65 5.79 -1.55
CA ALA A 68 -0.93 5.52 -2.77
C ALA A 68 0.41 6.27 -2.76
N LEU A 69 1.52 5.53 -2.69
CA LEU A 69 2.86 6.12 -2.69
C LEU A 69 3.54 5.94 -4.05
N GLN A 70 4.20 6.98 -4.53
CA GLN A 70 5.08 6.92 -5.70
C GLN A 70 6.54 6.99 -5.29
N GLU A 71 7.40 6.48 -6.17
CA GLU A 71 8.85 6.44 -6.02
C GLU A 71 9.32 5.60 -4.82
N ILE A 72 8.59 4.53 -4.55
CA ILE A 72 9.00 3.58 -3.51
C ILE A 72 10.09 2.67 -4.06
N THR A 73 11.08 2.44 -3.23
CA THR A 73 12.20 1.51 -3.44
C THR A 73 12.05 0.34 -2.48
N ASP A 74 12.84 -0.72 -2.67
CA ASP A 74 12.88 -1.84 -1.72
C ASP A 74 13.23 -1.40 -0.29
N LYS A 75 14.06 -0.36 -0.16
CA LYS A 75 14.41 0.22 1.15
C LYS A 75 13.18 0.81 1.84
N SER A 76 12.39 1.64 1.13
CA SER A 76 11.20 2.27 1.70
C SER A 76 10.10 1.26 1.96
N LEU A 77 9.92 0.30 1.05
CA LEU A 77 9.02 -0.83 1.24
C LEU A 77 9.37 -1.61 2.52
N GLY A 78 10.65 -1.89 2.73
CA GLY A 78 11.15 -2.58 3.91
C GLY A 78 10.97 -1.81 5.22
N ILE A 79 10.86 -0.47 5.18
CA ILE A 79 10.51 0.35 6.34
C ILE A 79 9.00 0.26 6.59
N ILE A 80 8.18 0.62 5.60
CA ILE A 80 6.75 0.79 5.81
C ILE A 80 6.01 -0.52 6.08
N LEU A 81 6.43 -1.64 5.49
CA LEU A 81 5.81 -2.95 5.77
C LEU A 81 6.20 -3.52 7.14
N LYS A 82 7.19 -2.94 7.83
CA LYS A 82 7.55 -3.33 9.20
C LYS A 82 6.70 -2.63 10.25
N GLU A 83 6.08 -1.51 9.92
CA GLU A 83 5.22 -0.74 10.82
C GLU A 83 4.03 -1.56 11.31
N ASP A 84 3.80 -1.57 12.62
CA ASP A 84 2.70 -2.32 13.21
C ASP A 84 1.33 -1.80 12.74
N TRP A 85 1.19 -0.48 12.60
CA TRP A 85 -0.07 0.10 12.12
C TRP A 85 -0.40 -0.29 10.68
N VAL A 86 0.61 -0.55 9.85
CA VAL A 86 0.44 -1.07 8.48
C VAL A 86 0.04 -2.54 8.56
N LYS A 87 0.80 -3.35 9.29
CA LYS A 87 0.52 -4.78 9.51
C LYS A 87 -0.87 -5.02 10.09
N ASP A 88 -1.35 -4.16 10.97
CA ASP A 88 -2.61 -4.35 11.69
C ASP A 88 -3.83 -3.82 10.93
N ASN A 89 -3.66 -2.85 10.03
CA ASN A 89 -4.81 -2.18 9.43
C ASN A 89 -4.87 -2.24 7.91
N TYR A 90 -3.73 -2.50 7.24
CA TYR A 90 -3.64 -2.36 5.80
C TYR A 90 -3.47 -3.71 5.09
N TYR A 91 -4.05 -3.76 3.90
CA TYR A 91 -3.66 -4.66 2.83
C TYR A 91 -2.69 -3.89 1.95
N TRP A 92 -1.68 -4.56 1.41
CA TRP A 92 -0.77 -3.95 0.45
C TRP A 92 -0.79 -4.73 -0.86
N ASN A 93 -0.42 -4.05 -1.93
CA ASN A 93 -0.29 -4.67 -3.23
C ASN A 93 0.91 -4.09 -3.98
N ASN A 94 1.62 -4.92 -4.73
CA ASN A 94 2.65 -4.45 -5.65
C ASN A 94 2.10 -4.46 -7.08
N THR A 95 1.82 -3.27 -7.61
CA THR A 95 1.41 -3.11 -9.01
C THR A 95 2.66 -2.80 -9.85
N PHE A 96 3.28 -3.85 -10.40
CA PHE A 96 4.36 -3.68 -11.39
C PHE A 96 3.80 -3.20 -12.73
N GLY A 97 4.29 -2.06 -13.22
CA GLY A 97 4.24 -1.73 -14.63
C GLY A 97 3.05 -0.88 -15.09
N LYS A 98 3.43 0.30 -15.60
CA LYS A 98 2.61 1.38 -16.19
C LYS A 98 1.72 2.07 -15.17
N SER A 99 1.79 3.40 -15.22
CA SER A 99 0.97 4.41 -14.55
C SER A 99 -0.53 4.23 -14.84
N GLN A 100 -1.05 3.09 -14.46
CA GLN A 100 -2.43 2.72 -14.55
C GLN A 100 -2.87 2.58 -13.11
N PHE A 101 -3.29 3.73 -12.58
CA PHE A 101 -4.37 3.85 -11.61
C PHE A 101 -5.58 3.05 -12.14
N PHE A 102 -5.48 1.73 -12.11
CA PHE A 102 -6.59 0.84 -12.28
C PHE A 102 -6.80 0.22 -10.92
N CYS A 103 -7.41 1.04 -10.06
CA CYS A 103 -8.39 0.63 -9.06
C CYS A 103 -9.45 -0.25 -9.74
N THR A 104 -9.08 -1.44 -10.21
CA THR A 104 -10.02 -2.38 -10.82
C THR A 104 -10.60 -3.19 -9.67
N ASN A 105 -11.88 -2.91 -9.39
CA ASN A 105 -12.79 -3.54 -8.43
C ASN A 105 -12.30 -3.62 -6.96
N THR A 106 -11.05 -4.01 -6.68
CA THR A 106 -10.48 -4.37 -5.37
C THR A 106 -10.52 -3.24 -4.34
N ILE A 107 -10.54 -1.98 -4.79
CA ILE A 107 -10.61 -0.79 -3.93
C ILE A 107 -12.05 -0.40 -3.56
N CYS A 108 -13.07 -1.02 -4.18
CA CYS A 108 -14.49 -0.72 -3.90
C CYS A 108 -15.03 -1.44 -2.66
N THR A 109 -14.21 -2.17 -1.92
CA THR A 109 -14.60 -2.91 -0.71
C THR A 109 -13.60 -2.58 0.42
N VAL A 110 -14.00 -1.61 1.23
CA VAL A 110 -13.24 -0.88 2.27
C VAL A 110 -12.64 -1.79 3.36
N LYS A 111 -11.34 -2.04 3.24
CA LYS A 111 -10.36 -2.08 4.35
C LYS A 111 -9.15 -1.24 3.91
N LYS A 112 -8.27 -0.83 4.82
CA LYS A 112 -7.26 0.16 4.45
C LYS A 112 -6.28 -0.40 3.42
N TYR A 113 -5.92 0.35 2.37
CA TYR A 113 -5.05 -0.14 1.29
C TYR A 113 -3.79 0.69 1.12
N PHE A 114 -2.69 0.00 0.81
CA PHE A 114 -1.41 0.56 0.40
C PHE A 114 -1.13 0.20 -1.06
N CYS A 115 -1.03 1.21 -1.92
CA CYS A 115 -0.67 1.08 -3.34
C CYS A 115 0.70 1.70 -3.57
N ILE A 116 1.57 1.00 -4.28
CA ILE A 116 2.97 1.36 -4.42
C ILE A 116 3.31 1.42 -5.91
N ILE A 117 3.80 2.57 -6.36
CA ILE A 117 4.34 2.77 -7.70
C ILE A 117 5.86 2.84 -7.57
N GLU A 118 6.55 1.78 -7.98
CA GLU A 118 8.01 1.69 -7.98
C GLU A 118 8.64 2.61 -9.03
N CYS A 119 9.83 3.16 -8.72
CA CYS A 119 10.70 3.78 -9.71
C CYS A 119 11.67 2.76 -10.30
N PHE A 120 11.82 2.78 -11.62
CA PHE A 120 12.86 2.05 -12.37
C PHE A 120 14.20 2.77 -12.28
#